data_AF-A0A7K0SA34-F1
#
_entry.id   AF-A0A7K0SA34-F1
#
_cell.length_a   1.000
_cell.length_b   1.000
_cell.length_c   1.000
_cell.angle_alpha   90.00
_cell.angle_beta   90.00
_cell.angle_gamma   90.00
#
_symmetry.space_group_name_H-M   'P 1'
#
loop_
_entity.id
_entity.type
_entity.pdbx_description
1 polymer ?
#
loop_
_entity_poly.entity_id
_entity_poly.type
_entity_poly.pdbx_seq_one_letter_code
_entity_poly.pdbx_strand_id
1 'polypeptide(L)'
;MSTSNKSVKAAARPGRTLLILSVVMLALLATVLITGATAVRLGLDLRGGTSVTLQPRIAPGENGKVTTEAIDQAVSIIRQRVNSLGVAESEVAAQGSGTNRQIIISIPGDTGRRVVELVGQTAELRFRQVLASAAGTPSAAPTDPAATPAAAVTPELNAQFAALDCTKAENLQGTGSDNADAPIIACDRSGASKYILDKAEVLGRQVSKATAGIDQQGGNAWFVSLVFNNEGTKAFADITSRVTALTPPQNEVAIVLDGLVVSAPRINEAIPSGNAQITGSFTQTEAQDLANVLKYGALPLAFDRGEVQQVSPTLGADQLNAGLLAGFLGLALVLLYSLLYYRGLGIVSVGSLLVAGGFVYLLFLLLGKWIGFTLTLAGIAGAIVAIGITADSFIVYFERIRDEVREGRSLRSAVETGWVRARRTIIVADFVSIIAAVLLYLFAVGGVRGFAFTLGLTTFVDLLVVFAFTKPLTTFLAKLKFFSSGHSLSGVSPKSLGALSHATKEA
;
A
#
# COMPACT_ATOMS: atom_id res chain seq x y z
N MET A 1 -32.16 29.13 -45.93
CA MET A 1 -32.54 27.92 -45.18
C MET A 1 -32.50 28.24 -43.69
N SER A 2 -33.67 28.38 -43.07
CA SER A 2 -33.82 28.59 -41.63
C SER A 2 -33.68 27.24 -40.93
N THR A 3 -32.61 27.03 -40.18
CA THR A 3 -32.46 25.84 -39.34
C THR A 3 -33.22 26.08 -38.04
N SER A 4 -34.38 25.43 -37.95
CA SER A 4 -35.20 25.35 -36.74
C SER A 4 -34.38 24.76 -35.59
N ASN A 5 -33.96 25.61 -34.67
CA ASN A 5 -33.30 25.20 -33.44
C ASN A 5 -34.38 24.58 -32.53
N LYS A 6 -34.62 23.27 -32.66
CA LYS A 6 -35.49 22.52 -31.76
C LYS A 6 -34.89 22.56 -30.35
N SER A 7 -35.38 23.50 -29.54
CA SER A 7 -35.20 23.48 -28.10
C SER A 7 -35.84 22.19 -27.56
N VAL A 8 -35.03 21.16 -27.35
CA VAL A 8 -35.43 20.02 -26.52
C VAL A 8 -35.51 20.54 -25.09
N LYS A 9 -36.65 21.14 -24.73
CA LYS A 9 -37.03 21.36 -23.33
C LYS A 9 -37.29 19.99 -22.72
N ALA A 10 -36.23 19.27 -22.34
CA ALA A 10 -36.36 18.14 -21.45
C ALA A 10 -36.87 18.70 -20.11
N ALA A 11 -38.19 18.60 -19.88
CA ALA A 11 -38.79 19.00 -18.62
C ALA A 11 -38.08 18.23 -17.50
N ALA A 12 -37.36 18.94 -16.63
CA ALA A 12 -36.66 18.33 -15.52
C ALA A 12 -37.66 17.51 -14.69
N ARG A 13 -37.44 16.19 -14.60
CA ARG A 13 -38.26 15.26 -13.79
C ARG A 13 -37.53 14.98 -12.48
N PRO A 14 -37.60 15.87 -11.47
CA PRO A 14 -36.81 15.77 -10.25
C PRO A 14 -37.05 14.47 -9.48
N GLY A 15 -38.27 13.91 -9.53
CA GLY A 15 -38.56 12.62 -8.89
C GLY A 15 -37.78 11.46 -9.51
N ARG A 16 -37.54 11.47 -10.83
CA ARG A 16 -36.79 10.40 -11.50
C ARG A 16 -35.31 10.44 -11.10
N THR A 17 -34.70 11.61 -11.01
CA THR A 17 -33.30 11.76 -10.61
C THR A 17 -33.08 11.37 -9.15
N LEU A 18 -33.98 11.77 -8.25
CA LEU A 18 -33.92 11.37 -6.84
C LEU A 18 -34.12 9.86 -6.66
N LEU A 19 -35.02 9.25 -7.44
CA LEU A 19 -35.21 7.80 -7.44
C LEU A 19 -33.97 7.06 -7.93
N ILE A 20 -33.37 7.50 -9.05
CA ILE A 20 -32.12 6.93 -9.56
C ILE A 20 -31.01 7.02 -8.50
N LEU A 21 -30.84 8.17 -7.87
CA LEU A 21 -29.85 8.36 -6.82
C LEU A 21 -30.07 7.41 -5.64
N SER A 22 -31.33 7.25 -5.21
CA SER A 22 -31.69 6.34 -4.12
C SER A 22 -31.39 4.88 -4.49
N VAL A 23 -31.67 4.48 -5.73
CA VAL A 23 -31.32 3.15 -6.24
C VAL A 23 -29.80 2.95 -6.27
N VAL A 24 -29.02 3.94 -6.70
CA VAL A 24 -27.55 3.87 -6.68
C VAL A 24 -27.03 3.74 -5.25
N MET A 25 -27.56 4.52 -4.31
CA MET A 25 -27.18 4.44 -2.90
C MET A 25 -27.49 3.06 -2.31
N LEU A 26 -28.68 2.52 -2.59
CA LEU A 26 -29.08 1.17 -2.15
C LEU A 26 -28.22 0.08 -2.81
N ALA A 27 -27.83 0.24 -4.07
CA ALA A 27 -26.93 -0.69 -4.75
C ALA A 27 -25.54 -0.69 -4.11
N LEU A 28 -24.99 0.47 -3.76
CA LEU A 28 -23.73 0.58 -3.02
C LEU A 28 -23.84 -0.09 -1.64
N LEU A 29 -24.92 0.17 -0.91
CA LEU A 29 -25.17 -0.46 0.39
C LEU A 29 -25.28 -1.99 0.27
N ALA A 30 -26.03 -2.49 -0.72
CA ALA A 30 -26.12 -3.93 -0.98
C ALA A 30 -24.74 -4.53 -1.32
N THR A 31 -23.92 -3.82 -2.09
CA THR A 31 -22.56 -4.26 -2.43
C THR A 31 -21.68 -4.35 -1.18
N VAL A 32 -21.79 -3.38 -0.26
CA VAL A 32 -21.09 -3.40 1.03
C VAL A 32 -21.48 -4.64 1.85
N LEU A 33 -22.78 -4.95 1.92
CA LEU A 33 -23.29 -6.11 2.65
C LEU A 33 -22.83 -7.44 2.02
N ILE A 34 -22.89 -7.55 0.69
CA ILE A 34 -22.48 -8.75 -0.05
C ILE A 34 -20.97 -9.01 0.08
N THR A 35 -20.17 -7.94 0.06
CA THR A 35 -18.70 -8.06 0.13
C THR A 35 -18.15 -8.16 1.56
N GLY A 36 -19.01 -8.01 2.58
CA GLY A 36 -18.63 -8.02 3.98
C GLY A 36 -17.71 -6.86 4.37
N ALA A 37 -17.87 -5.70 3.75
CA ALA A 37 -17.07 -4.50 4.03
C ALA A 37 -17.63 -3.79 5.28
N THR A 38 -17.36 -4.31 6.47
CA THR A 38 -18.01 -3.88 7.72
C THR A 38 -17.33 -2.71 8.43
N ALA A 39 -16.05 -2.44 8.16
CA ALA A 39 -15.28 -1.39 8.82
C ALA A 39 -14.35 -0.65 7.85
N VAL A 40 -14.19 0.65 8.07
CA VAL A 40 -13.20 1.46 7.34
C VAL A 40 -11.81 1.05 7.81
N ARG A 41 -10.95 0.66 6.87
CA ARG A 41 -9.55 0.38 7.17
C ARG A 41 -8.86 1.69 7.51
N LEU A 42 -8.11 1.71 8.59
CA LEU A 42 -7.39 2.89 9.03
C LEU A 42 -5.90 2.72 8.70
N GLY A 43 -5.24 3.83 8.40
CA GLY A 43 -3.81 3.89 8.16
C GLY A 43 -3.01 3.70 9.44
N LEU A 44 -1.70 3.50 9.26
CA LEU A 44 -0.75 3.29 10.34
C LEU A 44 -0.70 4.46 11.34
N ASP A 45 -0.90 5.67 10.85
CA ASP A 45 -0.94 6.89 11.64
C ASP A 45 -2.13 6.97 12.60
N LEU A 46 -3.18 6.17 12.37
CA LEU A 46 -4.38 6.10 13.21
C LEU A 46 -4.47 4.81 14.03
N ARG A 47 -3.90 3.69 13.54
CA ARG A 47 -3.90 2.40 14.25
C ARG A 47 -2.62 2.13 15.04
N GLY A 48 -1.56 2.86 14.74
CA GLY A 48 -0.21 2.56 15.20
C GLY A 48 0.42 1.37 14.47
N GLY A 49 1.74 1.40 14.38
CA GLY A 49 2.57 0.28 13.96
C GLY A 49 3.89 0.73 13.35
N THR A 50 4.48 -0.11 12.50
CA THR A 50 5.77 0.14 11.85
C THR A 50 5.62 0.24 10.33
N SER A 51 6.14 1.31 9.73
CA SER A 51 6.26 1.48 8.28
C SER A 51 7.71 1.51 7.87
N VAL A 52 8.05 0.79 6.80
CA VAL A 52 9.40 0.78 6.21
C VAL A 52 9.32 0.89 4.71
N THR A 53 10.21 1.71 4.17
CA THR A 53 10.40 1.86 2.74
C THR A 53 11.60 1.04 2.30
N LEU A 54 11.46 0.25 1.25
CA LEU A 54 12.53 -0.53 0.62
C LEU A 54 12.79 0.05 -0.77
N GLN A 55 14.02 0.53 -0.99
CA GLN A 55 14.46 1.06 -2.27
C GLN A 55 15.20 -0.04 -3.04
N PRO A 56 14.88 -0.33 -4.31
CA PRO A 56 15.64 -1.30 -5.08
C PRO A 56 17.10 -0.85 -5.22
N ARG A 57 18.03 -1.75 -4.90
CA ARG A 57 19.47 -1.55 -5.09
C ARG A 57 19.81 -1.89 -6.54
N ILE A 58 20.52 -0.98 -7.22
CA ILE A 58 20.99 -1.19 -8.60
C ILE A 58 22.48 -1.51 -8.53
N ALA A 59 22.88 -2.76 -8.78
CA ALA A 59 24.28 -3.13 -8.83
C ALA A 59 24.94 -2.59 -10.13
N PRO A 60 26.26 -2.29 -10.12
CA PRO A 60 26.97 -1.86 -11.32
C PRO A 60 26.85 -2.89 -12.45
N GLY A 61 26.27 -2.49 -13.59
CA GLY A 61 26.03 -3.38 -14.73
C GLY A 61 24.60 -3.97 -14.82
N GLU A 62 23.74 -3.70 -13.85
CA GLU A 62 22.34 -4.17 -13.81
C GLU A 62 21.31 -3.10 -14.20
N ASN A 63 21.74 -2.06 -14.93
CA ASN A 63 20.89 -0.99 -15.46
C ASN A 63 19.85 -1.59 -16.43
N GLY A 64 18.69 -1.98 -15.89
CA GLY A 64 17.62 -2.65 -16.64
C GLY A 64 16.88 -3.75 -15.88
N LYS A 65 17.41 -4.23 -14.74
CA LYS A 65 16.74 -5.26 -13.93
C LYS A 65 15.57 -4.75 -13.08
N VAL A 66 15.54 -3.44 -12.77
CA VAL A 66 14.43 -2.82 -12.04
C VAL A 66 13.25 -2.57 -13.00
N THR A 67 12.49 -3.62 -13.26
CA THR A 67 11.24 -3.55 -14.04
C THR A 67 10.03 -3.48 -13.11
N THR A 68 8.90 -3.00 -13.63
CA THR A 68 7.63 -2.98 -12.88
C THR A 68 7.24 -4.39 -12.44
N GLU A 69 7.47 -5.38 -13.31
CA GLU A 69 7.18 -6.79 -13.06
C GLU A 69 8.04 -7.36 -11.93
N ALA A 70 9.34 -7.00 -11.88
CA ALA A 70 10.23 -7.43 -10.81
C ALA A 70 9.82 -6.83 -9.45
N ILE A 71 9.41 -5.55 -9.43
CA ILE A 71 8.91 -4.90 -8.22
C ILE A 71 7.58 -5.51 -7.78
N ASP A 72 6.64 -5.75 -8.70
CA ASP A 72 5.34 -6.34 -8.36
C ASP A 72 5.49 -7.80 -7.90
N GLN A 73 6.43 -8.55 -8.46
CA GLN A 73 6.82 -9.86 -7.96
C GLN A 73 7.41 -9.78 -6.56
N ALA A 74 8.33 -8.83 -6.30
CA ALA A 74 8.87 -8.60 -4.95
C ALA A 74 7.77 -8.24 -3.95
N VAL A 75 6.81 -7.38 -4.30
CA VAL A 75 5.62 -7.06 -3.49
C VAL A 75 4.82 -8.32 -3.16
N SER A 76 4.62 -9.22 -4.12
CA SER A 76 3.88 -10.47 -3.91
C SER A 76 4.60 -11.41 -2.92
N ILE A 77 5.92 -11.54 -3.03
CA ILE A 77 6.74 -12.38 -2.14
C ILE A 77 6.76 -11.79 -0.72
N ILE A 78 7.01 -10.48 -0.60
CA ILE A 78 7.01 -9.78 0.69
C ILE A 78 5.64 -9.93 1.35
N ARG A 79 4.55 -9.72 0.62
CA ARG A 79 3.18 -9.91 1.14
C ARG A 79 2.96 -11.33 1.66
N GLN A 80 3.41 -12.35 0.93
CA GLN A 80 3.30 -13.75 1.36
C GLN A 80 4.11 -14.01 2.63
N ARG A 81 5.34 -13.47 2.73
CA ARG A 81 6.18 -13.59 3.92
C ARG A 81 5.55 -12.89 5.13
N VAL A 82 5.06 -11.67 4.99
CA VAL A 82 4.37 -10.94 6.08
C VAL A 82 3.14 -11.73 6.56
N ASN A 83 2.32 -12.23 5.63
CA ASN A 83 1.14 -13.03 5.97
C ASN A 83 1.52 -14.34 6.70
N SER A 84 2.64 -14.96 6.32
CA SER A 84 3.13 -16.21 6.96
C SER A 84 3.61 -16.01 8.40
N LEU A 85 4.05 -14.79 8.72
CA LEU A 85 4.44 -14.38 10.07
C LEU A 85 3.23 -14.10 10.97
N GLY A 86 2.01 -14.34 10.48
CA GLY A 86 0.77 -14.18 11.24
C GLY A 86 0.35 -12.72 11.43
N VAL A 87 0.94 -11.79 10.69
CA VAL A 87 0.58 -10.38 10.75
C VAL A 87 -0.70 -10.16 9.95
N ALA A 88 -1.80 -9.95 10.65
CA ALA A 88 -3.06 -9.57 10.04
C ALA A 88 -3.00 -8.11 9.54
N GLU A 89 -3.68 -7.85 8.42
CA GLU A 89 -3.89 -6.49 7.89
C GLU A 89 -2.63 -5.69 7.52
N SER A 90 -1.50 -6.37 7.24
CA SER A 90 -0.32 -5.69 6.69
C SER A 90 -0.57 -5.18 5.27
N GLU A 91 -0.08 -3.98 4.99
CA GLU A 91 -0.09 -3.41 3.64
C GLU A 91 1.31 -3.50 3.03
N VAL A 92 1.39 -4.03 1.81
CA VAL A 92 2.61 -4.04 1.01
C VAL A 92 2.24 -3.48 -0.35
N ALA A 93 2.76 -2.30 -0.66
CA ALA A 93 2.45 -1.56 -1.87
C ALA A 93 3.73 -0.98 -2.47
N ALA A 94 3.82 -1.00 -3.79
CA ALA A 94 4.87 -0.29 -4.50
C ALA A 94 4.42 1.15 -4.80
N GLN A 95 5.31 2.11 -4.53
CA GLN A 95 5.09 3.54 -4.66
C GLN A 95 6.13 4.16 -5.60
N GLY A 96 5.73 5.15 -6.38
CA GLY A 96 6.59 5.79 -7.39
C GLY A 96 6.43 5.17 -8.78
N SER A 97 7.22 5.67 -9.74
CA SER A 97 7.18 5.28 -11.14
C SER A 97 8.59 5.09 -11.69
N GLY A 98 8.74 4.22 -12.69
CA GLY A 98 10.02 3.90 -13.32
C GLY A 98 11.01 3.23 -12.36
N THR A 99 12.29 3.57 -12.49
CA THR A 99 13.40 2.99 -11.70
C THR A 99 13.42 3.42 -10.24
N ASN A 100 12.68 4.47 -9.86
CA ASN A 100 12.61 4.98 -8.50
C ASN A 100 11.43 4.39 -7.71
N ARG A 101 10.79 3.34 -8.22
CA ARG A 101 9.67 2.68 -7.56
C ARG A 101 10.17 1.95 -6.32
N GLN A 102 9.68 2.36 -5.15
CA GLN A 102 10.02 1.85 -3.83
C GLN A 102 8.89 0.96 -3.30
N ILE A 103 9.19 0.01 -2.42
CA ILE A 103 8.18 -0.82 -1.76
C ILE A 103 7.95 -0.28 -0.36
N ILE A 104 6.72 0.07 -0.02
CA ILE A 104 6.33 0.48 1.32
C ILE A 104 5.61 -0.69 1.99
N ILE A 105 6.11 -1.05 3.16
CA ILE A 105 5.58 -2.10 4.01
C ILE A 105 5.05 -1.43 5.27
N SER A 106 3.75 -1.58 5.54
CA SER A 106 3.12 -1.07 6.74
C SER A 106 2.53 -2.23 7.53
N ILE A 107 3.07 -2.43 8.73
CA ILE A 107 2.67 -3.50 9.64
C ILE A 107 2.01 -2.86 10.86
N PRO A 108 0.71 -3.11 11.10
CA PRO A 108 0.04 -2.62 12.29
C PRO A 108 0.61 -3.28 13.55
N GLY A 109 0.59 -2.54 14.67
CA GLY A 109 1.01 -3.05 15.97
C GLY A 109 2.52 -2.97 16.28
N ASP A 110 2.91 -3.54 17.40
CA ASP A 110 4.22 -3.38 18.04
C ASP A 110 5.29 -4.39 17.57
N THR A 111 4.89 -5.51 16.96
CA THR A 111 5.81 -6.53 16.41
C THR A 111 6.45 -6.15 15.08
N GLY A 112 6.12 -4.98 14.53
CA GLY A 112 6.47 -4.59 13.17
C GLY A 112 7.97 -4.54 12.86
N ARG A 113 8.82 -4.10 13.80
CA ARG A 113 10.27 -4.00 13.56
C ARG A 113 10.92 -5.33 13.17
N ARG A 114 10.67 -6.39 13.95
CA ARG A 114 11.21 -7.72 13.66
C ARG A 114 10.69 -8.26 12.34
N VAL A 115 9.39 -8.09 12.08
CA VAL A 115 8.76 -8.56 10.85
C VAL A 115 9.40 -7.88 9.64
N VAL A 116 9.60 -6.56 9.68
CA VAL A 116 10.31 -5.81 8.62
C VAL A 116 11.71 -6.40 8.39
N GLU A 117 12.46 -6.64 9.45
CA GLU A 117 13.83 -7.15 9.34
C GLU A 117 13.91 -8.48 8.61
N LEU A 118 12.89 -9.34 8.76
CA LEU A 118 12.79 -10.64 8.11
C LEU A 118 12.31 -10.52 6.66
N VAL A 119 11.30 -9.68 6.39
CA VAL A 119 10.68 -9.62 5.06
C VAL A 119 11.51 -8.82 4.06
N GLY A 120 12.36 -7.91 4.54
CA GLY A 120 13.30 -7.14 3.72
C GLY A 120 14.61 -7.85 3.40
N GLN A 121 14.79 -9.13 3.78
CA GLN A 121 15.96 -9.93 3.37
C GLN A 121 15.76 -10.48 1.96
N THR A 122 16.80 -10.48 1.12
CA THR A 122 16.75 -11.13 -0.20
C THR A 122 16.53 -12.64 -0.03
N ALA A 123 17.33 -13.24 0.85
CA ALA A 123 17.34 -14.65 1.19
C ALA A 123 17.63 -15.58 0.01
N GLU A 124 18.70 -15.25 -0.69
CA GLU A 124 19.21 -16.04 -1.79
C GLU A 124 19.94 -17.28 -1.26
N LEU A 125 19.26 -18.43 -1.33
CA LEU A 125 19.80 -19.73 -0.95
C LEU A 125 20.57 -20.36 -2.11
N ARG A 126 21.79 -20.83 -1.84
CA ARG A 126 22.62 -21.56 -2.79
C ARG A 126 23.31 -22.74 -2.12
N PHE A 127 23.42 -23.85 -2.85
CA PHE A 127 24.27 -24.98 -2.47
C PHE A 127 25.49 -24.99 -3.36
N ARG A 128 26.66 -24.98 -2.73
CA ARG A 128 27.97 -24.93 -3.40
C ARG A 128 28.88 -25.98 -2.81
N GLN A 129 29.66 -26.66 -3.65
CA GLN A 129 30.72 -27.54 -3.16
C GLN A 129 31.81 -26.72 -2.46
N VAL A 130 32.28 -27.19 -1.31
CA VAL A 130 33.45 -26.60 -0.65
C VAL A 130 34.71 -27.06 -1.38
N LEU A 131 35.56 -26.13 -1.79
CA LEU A 131 36.85 -26.42 -2.43
C LEU A 131 38.01 -26.32 -1.42
N ALA A 132 37.90 -25.38 -0.48
CA ALA A 132 38.85 -25.20 0.61
C ALA A 132 38.15 -24.57 1.82
N SER A 133 38.68 -24.82 3.02
CA SER A 133 38.20 -24.25 4.28
C SER A 133 39.38 -23.89 5.18
N ALA A 134 39.30 -22.78 5.91
CA ALA A 134 40.30 -22.36 6.89
C ALA A 134 39.65 -21.58 8.04
N ALA A 135 40.43 -21.30 9.10
CA ALA A 135 39.99 -20.40 10.16
C ALA A 135 39.66 -19.01 9.60
N GLY A 136 38.68 -18.34 10.19
CA GLY A 136 38.14 -17.06 9.73
C GLY A 136 39.13 -15.89 9.81
N THR A 137 40.29 -16.06 10.44
CA THR A 137 41.34 -15.04 10.51
C THR A 137 42.19 -15.02 9.23
N PRO A 138 42.79 -13.87 8.89
CA PRO A 138 43.82 -13.81 7.85
C PRO A 138 44.95 -14.80 8.15
N SER A 139 45.46 -15.44 7.11
CA SER A 139 46.66 -16.27 7.22
C SER A 139 47.76 -15.66 6.35
N ALA A 140 49.01 -15.69 6.83
CA ALA A 140 50.15 -15.42 5.97
C ALA A 140 50.18 -16.46 4.83
N ALA A 141 50.67 -16.04 3.66
CA ALA A 141 50.77 -16.84 2.42
C ALA A 141 51.31 -18.28 2.66
N PRO A 142 50.95 -19.25 1.81
CA PRO A 142 50.86 -20.67 2.20
C PRO A 142 52.24 -21.27 2.47
N THR A 143 52.54 -21.58 3.73
CA THR A 143 53.63 -22.51 4.08
C THR A 143 53.19 -23.97 4.05
N ASP A 144 51.93 -24.25 3.73
CA ASP A 144 51.42 -25.62 3.57
C ASP A 144 50.79 -25.81 2.18
N PRO A 145 51.46 -26.49 1.24
CA PRO A 145 50.90 -26.86 -0.07
C PRO A 145 49.65 -27.74 0.02
N ALA A 146 49.28 -28.22 1.22
CA ALA A 146 48.14 -29.11 1.44
C ALA A 146 46.76 -28.41 1.38
N ALA A 147 46.69 -27.07 1.34
CA ALA A 147 45.42 -26.33 1.27
C ALA A 147 44.90 -26.11 -0.17
N THR A 148 45.58 -26.59 -1.22
CA THR A 148 45.07 -26.52 -2.59
C THR A 148 45.65 -27.67 -3.41
N PRO A 149 44.79 -28.57 -3.94
CA PRO A 149 44.51 -28.47 -5.36
C PRO A 149 43.09 -28.96 -5.70
N ALA A 150 42.09 -28.08 -5.63
CA ALA A 150 40.95 -28.21 -6.54
C ALA A 150 41.33 -27.48 -7.84
N ALA A 151 41.24 -28.16 -9.00
CA ALA A 151 41.64 -27.61 -10.30
C ALA A 151 40.95 -26.28 -10.68
N ALA A 152 39.88 -25.90 -9.97
CA ALA A 152 39.08 -24.70 -10.18
C ALA A 152 39.55 -23.45 -9.39
N VAL A 153 40.55 -23.57 -8.49
CA VAL A 153 40.97 -22.45 -7.63
C VAL A 153 42.12 -21.68 -8.27
N THR A 154 41.87 -20.43 -8.68
CA THR A 154 42.91 -19.57 -9.27
C THR A 154 43.85 -18.97 -8.21
N PRO A 155 45.08 -18.56 -8.57
CA PRO A 155 45.99 -17.88 -7.65
C PRO A 155 45.39 -16.61 -7.03
N GLU A 156 44.61 -15.86 -7.80
CA GLU A 156 43.93 -14.64 -7.34
C GLU A 156 42.88 -14.97 -6.27
N LEU A 157 42.08 -16.01 -6.49
CA LEU A 157 41.06 -16.45 -5.54
C LEU A 157 41.69 -16.92 -4.23
N ASN A 158 42.81 -17.64 -4.30
CA ASN A 158 43.60 -18.03 -3.13
C ASN A 158 44.17 -16.82 -2.38
N ALA A 159 44.66 -15.80 -3.07
CA ALA A 159 45.15 -14.59 -2.44
C ALA A 159 44.03 -13.84 -1.71
N GLN A 160 42.85 -13.72 -2.32
CA GLN A 160 41.68 -13.13 -1.67
C GLN A 160 41.20 -13.95 -0.48
N PHE A 161 41.20 -15.28 -0.59
CA PHE A 161 40.87 -16.19 0.52
C PHE A 161 41.85 -16.04 1.69
N ALA A 162 43.15 -15.96 1.43
CA ALA A 162 44.15 -15.76 2.47
C ALA A 162 43.96 -14.42 3.21
N ALA A 163 43.65 -13.36 2.47
CA ALA A 163 43.43 -12.01 2.99
C ALA A 163 42.07 -11.81 3.68
N LEU A 164 41.06 -12.66 3.41
CA LEU A 164 39.73 -12.54 3.98
C LEU A 164 39.77 -12.68 5.51
N ASP A 165 39.15 -11.72 6.19
CA ASP A 165 39.04 -11.62 7.64
C ASP A 165 37.57 -11.65 8.07
N CYS A 166 37.10 -12.81 8.50
CA CYS A 166 35.73 -13.02 8.94
C CYS A 166 35.44 -12.48 10.34
N THR A 167 36.44 -11.93 11.04
CA THR A 167 36.22 -11.22 12.31
C THR A 167 35.69 -9.80 12.09
N LYS A 168 35.83 -9.26 10.87
CA LYS A 168 35.32 -7.94 10.52
C LYS A 168 33.83 -8.00 10.19
N ALA A 169 33.05 -7.15 10.85
CA ALA A 169 31.60 -7.06 10.64
C ALA A 169 31.21 -6.83 9.17
N GLU A 170 32.02 -6.07 8.42
CA GLU A 170 31.82 -5.81 6.98
C GLU A 170 31.75 -7.10 6.15
N ASN A 171 32.54 -8.12 6.49
CA ASN A 171 32.57 -9.40 5.79
C ASN A 171 31.47 -10.37 6.24
N LEU A 172 30.72 -10.02 7.30
CA LEU A 172 29.60 -10.80 7.84
C LEU A 172 28.24 -10.21 7.49
N GLN A 173 28.18 -9.15 6.67
CA GLN A 173 26.91 -8.51 6.31
C GLN A 173 26.12 -9.25 5.24
N GLY A 174 26.78 -10.10 4.44
CA GLY A 174 26.18 -10.76 3.28
C GLY A 174 25.86 -9.77 2.16
N THR A 175 26.24 -10.07 0.93
CA THR A 175 26.05 -9.12 -0.19
C THR A 175 24.76 -9.40 -0.97
N GLY A 176 24.18 -10.61 -0.84
CA GLY A 176 22.99 -11.04 -1.59
C GLY A 176 23.09 -10.85 -3.11
N SER A 177 24.32 -10.79 -3.62
CA SER A 177 24.68 -10.40 -4.99
C SER A 177 25.81 -11.28 -5.54
N ASP A 178 26.10 -12.40 -4.90
CA ASP A 178 27.13 -13.31 -5.38
C ASP A 178 26.72 -13.97 -6.71
N ASN A 179 27.67 -14.10 -7.63
CA ASN A 179 27.40 -14.72 -8.94
C ASN A 179 27.23 -16.24 -8.76
N ALA A 180 26.08 -16.77 -9.18
CA ALA A 180 25.79 -18.20 -9.11
C ALA A 180 26.77 -19.04 -9.95
N ASP A 181 27.22 -18.52 -11.09
CA ASP A 181 28.00 -19.28 -12.07
C ASP A 181 29.52 -19.20 -11.83
N ALA A 182 29.96 -18.50 -10.78
CA ALA A 182 31.37 -18.33 -10.45
C ALA A 182 31.70 -18.89 -9.04
N PRO A 183 32.94 -19.34 -8.82
CA PRO A 183 33.47 -19.59 -7.49
C PRO A 183 33.48 -18.33 -6.64
N ILE A 184 33.27 -18.48 -5.33
CA ILE A 184 33.25 -17.37 -4.38
C ILE A 184 34.07 -17.70 -3.13
N ILE A 185 34.49 -16.65 -2.42
CA ILE A 185 34.96 -16.75 -1.05
C ILE A 185 33.87 -16.27 -0.11
N ALA A 186 33.63 -16.99 0.98
CA ALA A 186 32.58 -16.66 1.93
C ALA A 186 33.01 -16.97 3.36
N CYS A 187 32.55 -16.15 4.29
CA CYS A 187 32.64 -16.41 5.72
C CYS A 187 31.46 -17.27 6.19
N ASP A 188 31.66 -18.08 7.22
CA ASP A 188 30.51 -18.54 8.01
C ASP A 188 29.87 -17.39 8.79
N ARG A 189 28.61 -17.57 9.17
CA ARG A 189 27.85 -16.59 9.95
C ARG A 189 28.45 -16.27 11.33
N SER A 190 29.25 -17.18 11.89
CA SER A 190 29.89 -16.97 13.19
C SER A 190 31.23 -16.23 13.11
N GLY A 191 31.76 -16.05 11.90
CA GLY A 191 33.10 -15.54 11.65
C GLY A 191 34.23 -16.54 11.97
N ALA A 192 33.91 -17.78 12.32
CA ALA A 192 34.88 -18.77 12.81
C ALA A 192 35.70 -19.38 11.66
N SER A 193 35.09 -19.52 10.49
CA SER A 193 35.68 -20.18 9.32
C SER A 193 35.42 -19.39 8.04
N LYS A 194 36.32 -19.56 7.08
CA LYS A 194 36.18 -19.07 5.71
C LYS A 194 36.29 -20.23 4.72
N TYR A 195 35.61 -20.09 3.59
CA TYR A 195 35.50 -21.11 2.57
C TYR A 195 35.81 -20.55 1.19
N ILE A 196 36.44 -21.38 0.35
CA ILE A 196 36.36 -21.24 -1.11
C ILE A 196 35.27 -22.19 -1.58
N LEU A 197 34.28 -21.65 -2.28
CA LEU A 197 33.11 -22.38 -2.75
C LEU A 197 33.08 -22.37 -4.27
N ASP A 198 32.70 -23.48 -4.89
CA ASP A 198 32.51 -23.56 -6.34
C ASP A 198 31.22 -22.82 -6.77
N LYS A 199 30.91 -22.82 -8.07
CA LYS A 199 29.63 -22.35 -8.61
C LYS A 199 28.44 -23.03 -7.91
N ALA A 200 27.32 -22.32 -7.84
CA ALA A 200 26.09 -22.84 -7.27
C ALA A 200 25.44 -23.85 -8.22
N GLU A 201 25.19 -25.05 -7.71
CA GLU A 201 24.55 -26.12 -8.48
C GLU A 201 23.08 -26.30 -8.11
N VAL A 202 22.71 -25.99 -6.86
CA VAL A 202 21.32 -25.96 -6.42
C VAL A 202 20.98 -24.55 -5.94
N LEU A 203 19.89 -24.01 -6.48
CA LEU A 203 19.42 -22.64 -6.23
C LEU A 203 18.15 -22.65 -5.38
N GLY A 204 17.95 -21.61 -4.58
CA GLY A 204 16.77 -21.47 -3.72
C GLY A 204 15.43 -21.55 -4.46
N ARG A 205 15.38 -21.12 -5.73
CA ARG A 205 14.20 -21.26 -6.61
C ARG A 205 13.78 -22.71 -6.86
N GLN A 206 14.68 -23.67 -6.61
CA GLN A 206 14.42 -25.09 -6.77
C GLN A 206 13.89 -25.73 -5.47
N VAL A 207 13.74 -24.97 -4.37
CA VAL A 207 13.07 -25.42 -3.14
C VAL A 207 11.56 -25.32 -3.32
N SER A 208 10.85 -26.44 -3.11
CA SER A 208 9.40 -26.52 -3.18
C SER A 208 8.73 -26.35 -1.82
N LYS A 209 9.41 -26.76 -0.73
CA LYS A 209 8.92 -26.65 0.64
C LYS A 209 10.07 -26.45 1.61
N ALA A 210 9.87 -25.56 2.59
CA ALA A 210 10.76 -25.39 3.73
C ALA A 210 9.94 -25.42 5.03
N THR A 211 10.39 -26.18 6.02
CA THR A 211 9.71 -26.30 7.32
C THR A 211 10.72 -26.41 8.46
N ALA A 212 10.49 -25.65 9.53
CA ALA A 212 11.23 -25.82 10.78
C ALA A 212 10.79 -27.09 11.51
N GLY A 213 11.75 -27.84 12.04
CA GLY A 213 11.53 -29.04 12.84
C GLY A 213 12.44 -29.07 14.05
N ILE A 214 12.10 -29.91 15.02
CA ILE A 214 12.94 -30.20 16.19
C ILE A 214 13.38 -31.65 16.12
N ASP A 215 14.67 -31.88 16.29
CA ASP A 215 15.21 -33.24 16.36
C ASP A 215 15.01 -33.79 17.78
N GLN A 216 13.97 -34.60 17.94
CA GLN A 216 13.63 -35.22 19.23
C GLN A 216 14.60 -36.33 19.64
N GLN A 217 15.42 -36.84 18.70
CA GLN A 217 16.38 -37.92 18.96
C GLN A 217 17.80 -37.39 19.21
N GLY A 218 18.19 -36.29 18.53
CA GLY A 218 19.52 -35.69 18.62
C GLY A 218 19.70 -34.56 19.64
N GLY A 219 18.82 -34.44 20.64
CA GLY A 219 18.99 -33.48 21.75
C GLY A 219 18.18 -32.18 21.63
N ASN A 220 17.01 -32.22 20.98
CA ASN A 220 16.07 -31.10 20.86
C ASN A 220 16.64 -29.88 20.09
N ALA A 221 17.56 -30.11 19.16
CA ALA A 221 18.08 -29.06 18.28
C ALA A 221 17.07 -28.72 17.17
N TRP A 222 16.94 -27.44 16.84
CA TRP A 222 16.10 -27.00 15.73
C TRP A 222 16.84 -27.11 14.40
N PHE A 223 16.13 -27.52 13.37
CA PHE A 223 16.63 -27.61 12.00
C PHE A 223 15.60 -27.09 10.99
N VAL A 224 16.04 -26.79 9.77
CA VAL A 224 15.14 -26.46 8.65
C VAL A 224 15.21 -27.57 7.63
N SER A 225 14.08 -28.28 7.45
CA SER A 225 13.92 -29.27 6.39
C SER A 225 13.57 -28.57 5.09
N LEU A 226 14.24 -28.96 4.02
CA LEU A 226 14.01 -28.53 2.65
C LEU A 226 13.57 -29.71 1.79
N VAL A 227 12.60 -29.47 0.93
CA VAL A 227 12.20 -30.39 -0.14
C VAL A 227 12.42 -29.66 -1.45
N PHE A 228 13.16 -30.27 -2.37
CA PHE A 228 13.39 -29.70 -3.69
C PHE A 228 12.23 -30.04 -4.65
N ASN A 229 12.14 -29.30 -5.74
CA ASN A 229 11.34 -29.69 -6.90
C ASN A 229 12.10 -30.74 -7.74
N ASN A 230 11.53 -31.18 -8.87
CA ASN A 230 12.18 -32.21 -9.71
C ASN A 230 13.56 -31.80 -10.22
N GLU A 231 13.74 -30.53 -10.60
CA GLU A 231 15.01 -29.99 -11.08
C GLU A 231 16.06 -29.96 -9.96
N GLY A 232 15.69 -29.41 -8.80
CA GLY A 232 16.57 -29.36 -7.63
C GLY A 232 16.89 -30.74 -7.05
N THR A 233 15.95 -31.69 -7.11
CA THR A 233 16.19 -33.07 -6.67
C THR A 233 17.30 -33.72 -7.50
N LYS A 234 17.25 -33.54 -8.83
CA LYS A 234 18.28 -34.05 -9.72
C LYS A 234 19.62 -33.33 -9.49
N ALA A 235 19.62 -32.00 -9.44
CA ALA A 235 20.84 -31.23 -9.21
C ALA A 235 21.50 -31.56 -7.86
N PHE A 236 20.69 -31.74 -6.81
CA PHE A 236 21.17 -32.13 -5.48
C PHE A 236 21.69 -33.57 -5.44
N ALA A 237 21.05 -34.50 -6.16
CA ALA A 237 21.54 -35.86 -6.33
C ALA A 237 22.90 -35.88 -7.08
N ASP A 238 23.03 -35.08 -8.13
CA ASP A 238 24.24 -35.00 -8.96
C ASP A 238 25.44 -34.46 -8.16
N ILE A 239 25.27 -33.35 -7.41
CA ILE A 239 26.33 -32.79 -6.57
C ILE A 239 26.69 -33.77 -5.44
N THR A 240 25.71 -34.32 -4.71
CA THR A 240 25.98 -35.21 -3.58
C THR A 240 26.70 -36.48 -4.03
N SER A 241 26.27 -37.12 -5.12
CA SER A 241 26.93 -38.31 -5.67
C SER A 241 28.38 -38.05 -6.10
N ARG A 242 28.67 -36.84 -6.57
CA ARG A 242 30.04 -36.47 -6.98
C ARG A 242 30.94 -36.21 -5.78
N VAL A 243 30.44 -35.50 -4.77
CA VAL A 243 31.26 -35.07 -3.64
C VAL A 243 31.52 -36.18 -2.62
N THR A 244 30.65 -37.20 -2.53
CA THR A 244 30.78 -38.29 -1.55
C THR A 244 32.08 -39.09 -1.66
N ALA A 245 32.66 -39.16 -2.86
CA ALA A 245 33.90 -39.90 -3.10
C ALA A 245 35.17 -39.07 -2.84
N LEU A 246 35.03 -37.77 -2.52
CA LEU A 246 36.15 -36.86 -2.36
C LEU A 246 36.67 -36.83 -0.91
N THR A 247 37.90 -36.37 -0.74
CA THR A 247 38.48 -36.16 0.59
C THR A 247 38.05 -34.81 1.18
N PRO A 248 37.87 -34.70 2.50
CA PRO A 248 37.60 -33.42 3.14
C PRO A 248 38.66 -32.35 2.82
N PRO A 249 38.27 -31.07 2.64
CA PRO A 249 36.92 -30.52 2.75
C PRO A 249 36.07 -30.66 1.46
N GLN A 250 36.58 -31.28 0.40
CA GLN A 250 35.91 -31.33 -0.90
C GLN A 250 34.64 -32.19 -0.95
N ASN A 251 34.41 -33.01 0.09
CA ASN A 251 33.18 -33.77 0.29
C ASN A 251 32.10 -33.02 1.07
N GLU A 252 32.27 -31.71 1.30
CA GLU A 252 31.30 -30.86 1.97
C GLU A 252 30.49 -30.05 0.96
N VAL A 253 29.19 -29.89 1.22
CA VAL A 253 28.30 -29.01 0.45
C VAL A 253 27.87 -27.86 1.35
N ALA A 254 28.37 -26.67 1.06
CA ALA A 254 28.01 -25.46 1.78
C ALA A 254 26.61 -25.00 1.40
N ILE A 255 25.84 -24.69 2.43
CA ILE A 255 24.54 -24.04 2.36
C ILE A 255 24.78 -22.54 2.60
N VAL A 256 24.65 -21.76 1.54
CA VAL A 256 24.96 -20.33 1.52
C VAL A 256 23.67 -19.54 1.46
N LEU A 257 23.54 -18.53 2.33
CA LEU A 257 22.41 -17.60 2.34
C LEU A 257 22.94 -16.17 2.25
N ASP A 258 22.54 -15.45 1.19
CA ASP A 258 22.96 -14.08 0.91
C ASP A 258 24.50 -13.88 0.90
N GLY A 259 25.24 -14.91 0.47
CA GLY A 259 26.71 -14.90 0.38
C GLY A 259 27.43 -15.33 1.67
N LEU A 260 26.73 -15.71 2.73
CA LEU A 260 27.31 -16.24 3.97
C LEU A 260 27.03 -17.73 4.12
N VAL A 261 28.02 -18.48 4.60
CA VAL A 261 27.86 -19.92 4.88
C VAL A 261 27.08 -20.09 6.18
N VAL A 262 25.90 -20.73 6.07
CA VAL A 262 25.08 -21.09 7.24
C VAL A 262 25.59 -22.40 7.84
N SER A 263 25.88 -23.38 7.00
CA SER A 263 26.41 -24.70 7.39
C SER A 263 27.11 -25.36 6.19
N ALA A 264 28.15 -26.15 6.44
CA ALA A 264 28.85 -26.95 5.43
C ALA A 264 28.94 -28.42 5.86
N PRO A 265 27.84 -29.18 5.85
CA PRO A 265 27.85 -30.58 6.24
C PRO A 265 28.64 -31.45 5.25
N ARG A 266 29.28 -32.49 5.80
CA ARG A 266 29.91 -33.56 5.01
C ARG A 266 28.86 -34.47 4.41
N ILE A 267 29.03 -34.83 3.15
CA ILE A 267 28.16 -35.77 2.46
C ILE A 267 28.82 -37.15 2.50
N ASN A 268 28.23 -38.06 3.27
CA ASN A 268 28.74 -39.43 3.44
C ASN A 268 28.12 -40.42 2.44
N GLU A 269 26.91 -40.14 1.96
CA GLU A 269 26.20 -40.95 0.99
C GLU A 269 25.44 -40.05 0.00
N ALA A 270 25.21 -40.54 -1.21
CA ALA A 270 24.46 -39.81 -2.23
C ALA A 270 23.00 -39.63 -1.78
N ILE A 271 22.41 -38.45 -2.02
CA ILE A 271 21.05 -38.12 -1.56
C ILE A 271 20.13 -37.93 -2.78
N PRO A 272 19.61 -39.02 -3.38
CA PRO A 272 18.72 -38.94 -4.54
C PRO A 272 17.28 -38.56 -4.17
N SER A 273 16.96 -38.49 -2.88
CA SER A 273 15.59 -38.31 -2.37
C SER A 273 15.06 -36.87 -2.49
N GLY A 274 15.93 -35.89 -2.78
CA GLY A 274 15.54 -34.49 -2.92
C GLY A 274 15.20 -33.78 -1.62
N ASN A 275 15.58 -34.35 -0.47
CA ASN A 275 15.42 -33.74 0.85
C ASN A 275 16.77 -33.30 1.40
N ALA A 276 16.82 -32.13 2.01
CA ALA A 276 18.00 -31.62 2.71
C ALA A 276 17.60 -31.06 4.09
N GLN A 277 18.53 -31.06 5.03
CA GLN A 277 18.35 -30.44 6.34
C GLN A 277 19.44 -29.40 6.56
N ILE A 278 19.04 -28.17 6.89
CA ILE A 278 19.94 -27.15 7.41
C ILE A 278 19.97 -27.30 8.91
N THR A 279 21.09 -27.78 9.43
CA THR A 279 21.34 -27.94 10.86
C THR A 279 22.27 -26.84 11.37
N GLY A 280 22.08 -26.44 12.61
CA GLY A 280 22.89 -25.43 13.28
C GLY A 280 22.39 -25.19 14.70
N SER A 281 23.00 -24.24 15.41
CA SER A 281 22.56 -23.80 16.73
C SER A 281 21.37 -22.84 16.63
N PHE A 282 20.29 -23.25 15.96
CA PHE A 282 19.10 -22.41 15.78
C PHE A 282 18.21 -22.44 17.02
N THR A 283 17.65 -21.28 17.36
CA THR A 283 16.46 -21.20 18.20
C THR A 283 15.21 -21.58 17.40
N GLN A 284 14.11 -21.90 18.11
CA GLN A 284 12.80 -22.14 17.47
C GLN A 284 12.42 -21.01 16.50
N THR A 285 12.61 -19.79 16.99
CA THR A 285 12.29 -18.55 16.31
C THR A 285 13.10 -18.39 15.02
N GLU A 286 14.42 -18.57 15.08
CA GLU A 286 15.30 -18.46 13.92
C GLU A 286 15.03 -19.54 12.87
N ALA A 287 14.76 -20.78 13.29
CA ALA A 287 14.43 -21.86 12.38
C ALA A 287 13.09 -21.61 11.66
N GLN A 288 12.08 -21.11 12.37
CA GLN A 288 10.79 -20.74 11.80
C GLN A 288 10.92 -19.56 10.82
N ASP A 289 11.67 -18.53 11.20
CA ASP A 289 11.92 -17.36 10.37
C ASP A 289 12.67 -17.74 9.09
N LEU A 290 13.73 -18.53 9.20
CA LEU A 290 14.47 -19.04 8.05
C LEU A 290 13.60 -19.91 7.14
N ALA A 291 12.81 -20.84 7.71
CA ALA A 291 11.91 -21.67 6.93
C ALA A 291 10.86 -20.83 6.18
N ASN A 292 10.27 -19.82 6.82
CA ASN A 292 9.30 -18.92 6.19
C ASN A 292 9.93 -18.16 5.02
N VAL A 293 11.13 -17.63 5.23
CA VAL A 293 11.85 -16.87 4.21
C VAL A 293 12.20 -17.75 3.00
N LEU A 294 12.69 -18.99 3.23
CA LEU A 294 13.04 -19.94 2.17
C LEU A 294 11.84 -20.51 1.42
N LYS A 295 10.67 -20.65 2.08
CA LYS A 295 9.45 -21.20 1.49
C LYS A 295 8.90 -20.36 0.33
N TYR A 296 9.05 -19.05 0.38
CA TYR A 296 8.50 -18.12 -0.62
C TYR A 296 9.53 -17.71 -1.69
N GLY A 297 10.74 -18.28 -1.65
CA GLY A 297 11.81 -17.97 -2.60
C GLY A 297 12.50 -16.63 -2.33
N ALA A 298 13.58 -16.37 -3.06
CA ALA A 298 14.37 -15.14 -2.95
C ALA A 298 13.68 -13.96 -3.65
N LEU A 299 13.95 -12.74 -3.18
CA LEU A 299 13.49 -11.53 -3.87
C LEU A 299 14.20 -11.38 -5.23
N PRO A 300 13.49 -10.95 -6.29
CA PRO A 300 14.08 -10.78 -7.62
C PRO A 300 15.08 -9.62 -7.71
N LEU A 301 15.07 -8.73 -6.71
CA LEU A 301 15.93 -7.57 -6.58
C LEU A 301 16.42 -7.48 -5.13
N ALA A 302 17.64 -6.98 -4.95
CA ALA A 302 18.11 -6.55 -3.65
C ALA A 302 17.49 -5.19 -3.30
N PHE A 303 17.23 -4.95 -2.01
CA PHE A 303 16.64 -3.68 -1.55
C PHE A 303 17.46 -3.07 -0.41
N ASP A 304 17.68 -1.77 -0.50
CA ASP A 304 18.18 -0.94 0.59
C ASP A 304 17.00 -0.50 1.47
N ARG A 305 17.21 -0.53 2.79
CA ARG A 305 16.20 -0.11 3.76
C ARG A 305 16.27 1.41 3.89
N GLY A 306 15.16 2.07 3.58
CA GLY A 306 14.92 3.47 3.89
C GLY A 306 14.54 3.66 5.36
N GLU A 307 14.00 4.85 5.67
CA GLU A 307 13.62 5.23 7.02
C GLU A 307 12.52 4.32 7.60
N VAL A 308 12.73 3.89 8.85
CA VAL A 308 11.76 3.12 9.63
C VAL A 308 10.95 4.07 10.50
N GLN A 309 9.66 4.21 10.22
CA GLN A 309 8.75 5.02 11.02
C GLN A 309 7.92 4.12 11.92
N GLN A 310 7.98 4.36 13.24
CA GLN A 310 7.19 3.62 14.21
C GLN A 310 6.25 4.58 14.96
N VAL A 311 4.96 4.26 14.93
CA VAL A 311 3.90 5.03 15.60
C VAL A 311 3.25 4.13 16.64
N SER A 312 3.04 4.62 17.86
CA SER A 312 2.36 3.84 18.88
C SER A 312 0.85 3.76 18.62
N PRO A 313 0.18 2.64 18.95
CA PRO A 313 -1.29 2.54 18.84
C PRO A 313 -2.04 3.60 19.66
N THR A 314 -1.49 3.99 20.81
CA THR A 314 -2.07 5.03 21.68
C THR A 314 -2.11 6.39 20.98
N LEU A 315 -0.99 6.80 20.37
CA LEU A 315 -0.91 8.07 19.65
C LEU A 315 -1.87 8.07 18.45
N GLY A 316 -1.96 6.96 17.71
CA GLY A 316 -2.89 6.84 16.59
C GLY A 316 -4.36 6.96 17.00
N ALA A 317 -4.76 6.29 18.09
CA ALA A 317 -6.13 6.36 18.60
C ALA A 317 -6.50 7.79 19.07
N ASP A 318 -5.57 8.48 19.74
CA ASP A 318 -5.77 9.86 20.17
C ASP A 318 -5.95 10.80 18.98
N GLN A 319 -5.14 10.63 17.93
CA GLN A 319 -5.24 11.42 16.69
C GLN A 319 -6.57 11.15 15.94
N LEU A 320 -7.02 9.90 15.89
CA LEU A 320 -8.32 9.55 15.32
C LEU A 320 -9.46 10.25 16.07
N ASN A 321 -9.46 10.18 17.41
CA ASN A 321 -10.48 10.80 18.23
C ASN A 321 -10.49 12.33 18.06
N ALA A 322 -9.32 12.96 18.04
CA ALA A 322 -9.20 14.40 17.80
C ALA A 322 -9.70 14.81 16.41
N GLY A 323 -9.35 14.03 15.37
CA GLY A 323 -9.82 14.25 14.01
C GLY A 323 -11.33 14.11 13.85
N LEU A 324 -11.93 13.07 14.45
CA LEU A 324 -13.38 12.87 14.46
C LEU A 324 -14.11 13.98 15.22
N LEU A 325 -13.57 14.43 16.36
CA LEU A 325 -14.14 15.55 17.11
C LEU A 325 -14.10 16.85 16.30
N ALA A 326 -12.96 17.15 15.66
CA ALA A 326 -12.82 18.32 14.78
C ALA A 326 -13.80 18.27 13.60
N GLY A 327 -13.92 17.11 12.95
CA GLY A 327 -14.89 16.91 11.86
C GLY A 327 -16.33 17.06 12.30
N PHE A 328 -16.70 16.52 13.47
CA PHE A 328 -18.04 16.66 14.04
C PHE A 328 -18.37 18.12 14.37
N LEU A 329 -17.46 18.84 15.04
CA LEU A 329 -17.66 20.25 15.38
C LEU A 329 -17.75 21.12 14.11
N GLY A 330 -16.89 20.87 13.12
CA GLY A 330 -16.94 21.55 11.82
C GLY A 330 -18.27 21.31 11.10
N LEU A 331 -18.71 20.05 11.01
CA LEU A 331 -20.00 19.70 10.42
C LEU A 331 -21.16 20.38 11.17
N ALA A 332 -21.17 20.33 12.50
CA ALA A 332 -22.21 20.94 13.32
C ALA A 332 -22.30 22.46 13.09
N LEU A 333 -21.17 23.16 13.01
CA LEU A 333 -21.12 24.58 12.73
C LEU A 333 -21.66 24.91 11.33
N VAL A 334 -21.28 24.15 10.31
CA VAL A 334 -21.78 24.33 8.93
C VAL A 334 -23.29 24.09 8.86
N LEU A 335 -23.79 23.03 9.50
CA LEU A 335 -25.22 22.72 9.54
C LEU A 335 -26.00 23.80 10.29
N LEU A 336 -25.49 24.25 11.44
CA LEU A 336 -26.13 25.31 12.23
C LEU A 336 -26.19 26.63 11.44
N TYR A 337 -25.07 27.05 10.84
CA TYR A 337 -25.02 28.25 10.01
C TYR A 337 -25.99 28.15 8.84
N SER A 338 -26.01 27.02 8.12
CA SER A 338 -26.90 26.83 6.99
C SER A 338 -28.38 26.87 7.38
N LEU A 339 -28.75 26.23 8.50
CA LEU A 339 -30.12 26.27 9.01
C LEU A 339 -30.54 27.68 9.46
N LEU A 340 -29.67 28.44 10.12
CA LEU A 340 -29.98 29.79 10.58
C LEU A 340 -30.09 30.78 9.41
N TYR A 341 -29.14 30.72 8.46
CA TYR A 341 -29.03 31.67 7.37
C TYR A 341 -30.01 31.36 6.22
N TYR A 342 -30.10 30.09 5.79
CA TYR A 342 -30.95 29.66 4.67
C TYR A 342 -32.33 29.11 5.10
N ARG A 343 -32.57 28.93 6.41
CA ARG A 343 -33.87 28.51 6.98
C ARG A 343 -34.42 27.24 6.30
N GLY A 344 -35.58 27.31 5.66
CA GLY A 344 -36.19 26.19 4.95
C GLY A 344 -35.33 25.60 3.83
N LEU A 345 -34.49 26.40 3.16
CA LEU A 345 -33.49 25.89 2.22
C LEU A 345 -32.32 25.20 2.91
N GLY A 346 -32.06 25.51 4.19
CA GLY A 346 -31.04 24.82 5.00
C GLY A 346 -31.31 23.32 5.17
N ILE A 347 -32.58 22.89 5.11
CA ILE A 347 -32.93 21.45 5.09
C ILE A 347 -32.36 20.74 3.86
N VAL A 348 -32.31 21.43 2.72
CA VAL A 348 -31.69 20.91 1.50
C VAL A 348 -30.19 20.75 1.72
N SER A 349 -29.51 21.74 2.30
CA SER A 349 -28.08 21.63 2.64
C SER A 349 -27.80 20.45 3.57
N VAL A 350 -28.59 20.29 4.63
CA VAL A 350 -28.44 19.18 5.58
C VAL A 350 -28.61 17.85 4.85
N GLY A 351 -29.65 17.72 4.02
CA GLY A 351 -29.88 16.53 3.21
C GLY A 351 -28.73 16.24 2.25
N SER A 352 -28.19 17.28 1.59
CA SER A 352 -27.07 17.13 0.65
C SER A 352 -25.81 16.65 1.37
N LEU A 353 -25.48 17.21 2.54
CA LEU A 353 -24.33 16.78 3.34
C LEU A 353 -24.49 15.35 3.87
N LEU A 354 -25.70 14.94 4.29
CA LEU A 354 -25.96 13.56 4.72
C LEU A 354 -25.82 12.57 3.57
N VAL A 355 -26.35 12.89 2.39
CA VAL A 355 -26.22 12.05 1.19
C VAL A 355 -24.75 11.97 0.76
N ALA A 356 -24.02 13.09 0.75
CA ALA A 356 -22.60 13.12 0.45
C ALA A 356 -21.80 12.26 1.44
N GLY A 357 -22.02 12.43 2.75
CA GLY A 357 -21.39 11.64 3.80
C GLY A 357 -21.69 10.15 3.68
N GLY A 358 -22.94 9.79 3.35
CA GLY A 358 -23.33 8.41 3.08
C GLY A 358 -22.59 7.80 1.88
N PHE A 359 -22.50 8.53 0.76
CA PHE A 359 -21.72 8.09 -0.40
C PHE A 359 -20.24 7.92 -0.06
N VAL A 360 -19.62 8.91 0.58
CA VAL A 360 -18.20 8.87 0.96
C VAL A 360 -17.94 7.69 1.89
N TYR A 361 -18.79 7.46 2.90
CA TYR A 361 -18.66 6.35 3.83
C TYR A 361 -18.76 4.99 3.13
N LEU A 362 -19.77 4.79 2.28
CA LEU A 362 -19.92 3.55 1.51
C LEU A 362 -18.75 3.32 0.56
N LEU A 363 -18.25 4.38 -0.08
CA LEU A 363 -17.08 4.30 -0.95
C LEU A 363 -15.83 3.91 -0.15
N PHE A 364 -15.58 4.48 1.02
CA PHE A 364 -14.45 4.07 1.86
C PHE A 364 -14.50 2.60 2.26
N LEU A 365 -15.69 2.06 2.59
CA LEU A 365 -15.86 0.64 2.88
C LEU A 365 -15.52 -0.24 1.67
N LEU A 366 -16.09 0.08 0.50
CA LEU A 366 -15.86 -0.69 -0.73
C LEU A 366 -14.42 -0.61 -1.21
N LEU A 367 -13.84 0.58 -1.25
CA LEU A 367 -12.45 0.79 -1.66
C LEU A 367 -11.48 0.12 -0.69
N GLY A 368 -11.78 0.15 0.61
CA GLY A 368 -10.99 -0.56 1.62
C GLY A 368 -10.95 -2.07 1.36
N LYS A 369 -12.06 -2.66 0.89
CA LYS A 369 -12.14 -4.08 0.56
C LYS A 369 -11.47 -4.44 -0.78
N TRP A 370 -11.68 -3.63 -1.83
CA TRP A 370 -11.27 -3.99 -3.19
C TRP A 370 -9.82 -3.64 -3.51
N ILE A 371 -9.38 -2.44 -3.12
CA ILE A 371 -8.05 -1.93 -3.47
C ILE A 371 -7.18 -1.72 -2.23
N GLY A 372 -7.67 -2.08 -1.04
CA GLY A 372 -6.93 -1.94 0.21
C GLY A 372 -6.84 -0.51 0.72
N PHE A 373 -7.71 0.41 0.26
CA PHE A 373 -7.69 1.80 0.71
C PHE A 373 -7.77 1.92 2.24
N THR A 374 -6.83 2.65 2.82
CA THR A 374 -6.79 2.97 4.25
C THR A 374 -7.01 4.46 4.46
N LEU A 375 -7.89 4.81 5.40
CA LEU A 375 -8.09 6.18 5.85
C LEU A 375 -6.94 6.60 6.78
N THR A 376 -6.14 7.57 6.37
CA THR A 376 -5.05 8.16 7.17
C THR A 376 -5.52 9.43 7.89
N LEU A 377 -4.72 9.96 8.83
CA LEU A 377 -4.95 11.26 9.48
C LEU A 377 -5.05 12.39 8.46
N ALA A 378 -4.15 12.37 7.47
CA ALA A 378 -4.19 13.31 6.35
C ALA A 378 -5.45 13.10 5.48
N GLY A 379 -5.90 11.86 5.29
CA GLY A 379 -7.18 11.54 4.66
C GLY A 379 -8.37 12.13 5.43
N ILE A 380 -8.38 12.03 6.77
CA ILE A 380 -9.39 12.66 7.64
C ILE A 380 -9.40 14.17 7.43
N ALA A 381 -8.24 14.83 7.40
CA ALA A 381 -8.17 16.26 7.11
C ALA A 381 -8.78 16.60 5.74
N GLY A 382 -8.52 15.77 4.72
CA GLY A 382 -9.15 15.90 3.39
C GLY A 382 -10.67 15.79 3.45
N ALA A 383 -11.19 14.82 4.22
CA ALA A 383 -12.63 14.65 4.41
C ALA A 383 -13.27 15.83 5.17
N ILE A 384 -12.56 16.42 6.14
CA ILE A 384 -13.02 17.61 6.87
C ILE A 384 -13.07 18.82 5.93
N VAL A 385 -12.02 19.05 5.12
CA VAL A 385 -12.00 20.12 4.11
C VAL A 385 -13.15 19.97 3.13
N ALA A 386 -13.47 18.74 2.75
CA ALA A 386 -14.56 18.45 1.82
C ALA A 386 -15.94 18.91 2.32
N ILE A 387 -16.19 18.92 3.64
CA ILE A 387 -17.44 19.45 4.21
C ILE A 387 -17.63 20.92 3.79
N GLY A 388 -16.55 21.70 3.81
CA GLY A 388 -16.56 23.10 3.38
C GLY A 388 -16.76 23.25 1.87
N ILE A 389 -16.10 22.42 1.06
CA ILE A 389 -16.25 22.43 -0.41
C ILE A 389 -17.69 22.07 -0.80
N THR A 390 -18.25 21.00 -0.24
CA THR A 390 -19.65 20.62 -0.45
C THR A 390 -20.61 21.72 0.01
N ALA A 391 -20.25 22.46 1.07
CA ALA A 391 -21.04 23.59 1.53
C ALA A 391 -21.04 24.77 0.56
N ASP A 392 -19.88 25.10 -0.02
CA ASP A 392 -19.74 26.17 -1.00
C ASP A 392 -20.64 25.93 -2.21
N SER A 393 -20.70 24.69 -2.71
CA SER A 393 -21.51 24.33 -3.87
C SER A 393 -23.01 24.65 -3.71
N PHE A 394 -23.61 24.34 -2.56
CA PHE A 394 -25.02 24.72 -2.34
C PHE A 394 -25.20 26.19 -1.97
N ILE A 395 -24.23 26.84 -1.31
CA ILE A 395 -24.26 28.28 -1.04
C ILE A 395 -24.32 29.07 -2.34
N VAL A 396 -23.43 28.75 -3.29
CA VAL A 396 -23.41 29.36 -4.62
C VAL A 396 -24.76 29.17 -5.31
N TYR A 397 -25.35 27.98 -5.23
CA TYR A 397 -26.65 27.76 -5.85
C TYR A 397 -27.77 28.57 -5.19
N PHE A 398 -27.83 28.59 -3.86
CA PHE A 398 -28.90 29.28 -3.11
C PHE A 398 -28.82 30.79 -3.27
N GLU A 399 -27.63 31.38 -3.25
CA GLU A 399 -27.48 32.82 -3.49
C GLU A 399 -27.96 33.20 -4.90
N ARG A 400 -27.66 32.38 -5.93
CA ARG A 400 -28.20 32.65 -7.28
C ARG A 400 -29.71 32.50 -7.36
N ILE A 401 -30.33 31.60 -6.60
CA ILE A 401 -31.79 31.54 -6.50
C ILE A 401 -32.33 32.81 -5.83
N ARG A 402 -31.71 33.25 -4.74
CA ARG A 402 -32.13 34.45 -4.00
C ARG A 402 -32.00 35.72 -4.84
N ASP A 403 -30.95 35.84 -5.65
CA ASP A 403 -30.78 36.95 -6.59
C ASP A 403 -31.92 37.01 -7.61
N GLU A 404 -32.27 35.88 -8.23
CA GLU A 404 -33.36 35.82 -9.21
C GLU A 404 -34.73 36.14 -8.57
N VAL A 405 -34.95 35.74 -7.31
CA VAL A 405 -36.16 36.09 -6.54
C VAL A 405 -36.18 37.58 -6.17
N ARG A 406 -35.02 38.18 -5.84
CA ARG A 406 -34.89 39.64 -5.60
C ARG A 406 -35.24 40.45 -6.84
N GLU A 407 -34.88 39.95 -8.02
CA GLU A 407 -35.25 40.51 -9.33
C GLU A 407 -36.75 40.31 -9.68
N GLY A 408 -37.55 39.72 -8.79
CA GLY A 408 -39.00 39.59 -8.94
C GLY A 408 -39.46 38.32 -9.65
N ARG A 409 -38.56 37.36 -9.93
CA ARG A 409 -38.96 36.09 -10.57
C ARG A 409 -39.67 35.18 -9.56
N SER A 410 -40.62 34.39 -10.08
CA SER A 410 -41.23 33.32 -9.28
C SER A 410 -40.18 32.27 -8.88
N LEU A 411 -40.32 31.70 -7.68
CA LEU A 411 -39.36 30.71 -7.16
C LEU A 411 -39.12 29.53 -8.13
N ARG A 412 -40.17 29.06 -8.83
CA ARG A 412 -40.04 27.98 -9.82
C ARG A 412 -39.13 28.37 -11.00
N SER A 413 -39.24 29.61 -11.47
CA SER A 413 -38.40 30.15 -12.54
C SER A 413 -36.98 30.47 -12.04
N ALA A 414 -36.87 31.01 -10.84
CA ALA A 414 -35.60 31.34 -10.18
C ALA A 414 -34.72 30.10 -9.99
N VAL A 415 -35.30 28.97 -9.60
CA VAL A 415 -34.56 27.70 -9.41
C VAL A 415 -33.94 27.17 -10.70
N GLU A 416 -34.64 27.28 -11.83
CA GLU A 416 -34.11 26.82 -13.13
C GLU A 416 -33.14 27.85 -13.73
N THR A 417 -33.42 29.15 -13.62
CA THR A 417 -32.55 30.21 -14.17
C THR A 417 -31.25 30.32 -13.36
N GLY A 418 -31.36 30.34 -12.03
CA GLY A 418 -30.22 30.40 -11.12
C GLY A 418 -29.29 29.19 -11.26
N TRP A 419 -29.83 28.01 -11.57
CA TRP A 419 -29.05 26.80 -11.83
C TRP A 419 -28.11 26.94 -13.04
N VAL A 420 -28.56 27.59 -14.12
CA VAL A 420 -27.73 27.76 -15.32
C VAL A 420 -26.46 28.54 -15.03
N ARG A 421 -26.53 29.54 -14.14
CA ARG A 421 -25.38 30.33 -13.69
C ARG A 421 -24.56 29.55 -12.66
N ALA A 422 -25.22 29.03 -11.62
CA ALA A 422 -24.57 28.34 -10.51
C ALA A 422 -23.77 27.10 -10.95
N ARG A 423 -24.33 26.26 -11.83
CA ARG A 423 -23.69 25.02 -12.29
C ARG A 423 -22.32 25.27 -12.93
N ARG A 424 -22.13 26.40 -13.63
CA ARG A 424 -20.86 26.72 -14.28
C ARG A 424 -19.81 27.06 -13.22
N THR A 425 -20.17 27.87 -12.23
CA THR A 425 -19.28 28.23 -11.12
C THR A 425 -18.88 27.00 -10.31
N ILE A 426 -19.85 26.15 -9.96
CA ILE A 426 -19.62 24.92 -9.18
C ILE A 426 -18.67 23.97 -9.94
N ILE A 427 -18.98 23.65 -11.20
CA ILE A 427 -18.11 22.78 -12.02
C ILE A 427 -16.68 23.32 -12.09
N VAL A 428 -16.51 24.64 -12.29
CA VAL A 428 -15.18 25.24 -12.42
C VAL A 428 -14.41 25.18 -11.08
N ALA A 429 -15.05 25.50 -9.97
CA ALA A 429 -14.43 25.46 -8.64
C ALA A 429 -14.01 24.03 -8.25
N ASP A 430 -14.90 23.05 -8.45
CA ASP A 430 -14.61 21.65 -8.15
C ASP A 430 -13.56 21.06 -9.08
N PHE A 431 -13.56 21.44 -10.35
CA PHE A 431 -12.55 20.97 -11.30
C PHE A 431 -11.14 21.45 -10.92
N VAL A 432 -11.00 22.67 -10.40
CA VAL A 432 -9.72 23.16 -9.84
C VAL A 432 -9.28 22.29 -8.67
N SER A 433 -10.20 21.95 -7.76
CA SER A 433 -9.93 21.07 -6.62
C SER A 433 -9.53 19.65 -7.06
N ILE A 434 -10.17 19.10 -8.09
CA ILE A 434 -9.82 17.80 -8.67
C ILE A 434 -8.43 17.84 -9.31
N ILE A 435 -8.07 18.89 -10.06
CA ILE A 435 -6.73 19.03 -10.62
C ILE A 435 -5.69 19.08 -9.50
N ALA A 436 -5.93 19.87 -8.44
CA ALA A 436 -5.05 19.95 -7.30
C ALA A 436 -4.88 18.57 -6.62
N ALA A 437 -5.98 17.84 -6.42
CA ALA A 437 -5.96 16.49 -5.89
C ALA A 437 -5.16 15.52 -6.78
N VAL A 438 -5.33 15.57 -8.11
CA VAL A 438 -4.57 14.72 -9.04
C VAL A 438 -3.08 15.05 -9.01
N LEU A 439 -2.70 16.32 -9.02
CA LEU A 439 -1.30 16.73 -8.94
C LEU A 439 -0.67 16.28 -7.62
N LEU A 440 -1.33 16.53 -6.50
CA LEU A 440 -0.86 16.06 -5.19
C LEU A 440 -0.77 14.53 -5.14
N TYR A 441 -1.72 13.80 -5.73
CA TYR A 441 -1.70 12.34 -5.74
C TYR A 441 -0.54 11.75 -6.57
N LEU A 442 -0.17 12.41 -7.67
CA LEU A 442 0.92 11.96 -8.56
C LEU A 442 2.30 12.32 -8.01
N PHE A 443 2.45 13.49 -7.39
CA PHE A 443 3.75 14.01 -6.98
C PHE A 443 4.06 13.83 -5.49
N ALA A 444 3.05 13.62 -4.63
CA ALA A 444 3.27 13.49 -3.19
C ALA A 444 3.46 12.02 -2.73
N VAL A 445 4.10 11.88 -1.57
CA VAL A 445 4.50 10.62 -0.95
C VAL A 445 3.78 10.48 0.40
N GLY A 446 3.44 9.24 0.78
CA GLY A 446 2.93 8.93 2.12
C GLY A 446 1.58 9.58 2.42
N GLY A 447 1.46 10.20 3.60
CA GLY A 447 0.19 10.75 4.11
C GLY A 447 -0.46 11.78 3.18
N VAL A 448 0.32 12.63 2.50
CA VAL A 448 -0.19 13.68 1.60
C VAL A 448 -0.95 13.07 0.41
N ARG A 449 -0.55 11.88 -0.05
CA ARG A 449 -1.26 11.17 -1.11
C ARG A 449 -2.64 10.69 -0.65
N GLY A 450 -2.77 10.31 0.63
CA GLY A 450 -4.06 9.96 1.25
C GLY A 450 -4.99 11.17 1.40
N PHE A 451 -4.45 12.35 1.74
CA PHE A 451 -5.19 13.62 1.71
C PHE A 451 -5.71 13.90 0.30
N ALA A 452 -4.83 13.84 -0.70
CA ALA A 452 -5.16 14.14 -2.09
C ALA A 452 -6.23 13.20 -2.66
N PHE A 453 -6.11 11.90 -2.38
CA PHE A 453 -7.11 10.91 -2.79
C PHE A 453 -8.48 11.19 -2.18
N THR A 454 -8.51 11.48 -0.87
CA THR A 454 -9.76 11.75 -0.16
C THR A 454 -10.42 13.04 -0.66
N LEU A 455 -9.63 14.09 -0.88
CA LEU A 455 -10.10 15.34 -1.46
C LEU A 455 -10.71 15.10 -2.86
N GLY A 456 -9.99 14.42 -3.75
CA GLY A 456 -10.48 14.14 -5.10
C GLY A 456 -11.77 13.30 -5.12
N LEU A 457 -11.84 12.26 -4.29
CA LEU A 457 -13.03 11.40 -4.18
C LEU A 457 -14.24 12.19 -3.66
N THR A 458 -14.05 12.98 -2.62
CA THR A 458 -15.14 13.76 -2.00
C THR A 458 -15.63 14.89 -2.90
N THR A 459 -14.74 15.56 -3.64
CA THR A 459 -15.14 16.55 -4.66
C THR A 459 -15.94 15.90 -5.80
N PHE A 460 -15.60 14.68 -6.21
CA PHE A 460 -16.41 13.94 -7.18
C PHE A 460 -17.81 13.61 -6.64
N VAL A 461 -17.89 13.21 -5.37
CA VAL A 461 -19.18 13.00 -4.69
C VAL A 461 -19.98 14.30 -4.58
N ASP A 462 -19.34 15.43 -4.31
CA ASP A 462 -20.02 16.73 -4.25
C ASP A 462 -20.72 17.06 -5.58
N LEU A 463 -20.00 16.97 -6.71
CA LEU A 463 -20.59 17.15 -8.03
C LEU A 463 -21.77 16.22 -8.29
N LEU A 464 -21.65 14.95 -7.90
CA LEU A 464 -22.76 14.00 -8.01
C LEU A 464 -23.97 14.46 -7.18
N VAL A 465 -23.76 14.85 -5.92
CA VAL A 465 -24.82 15.26 -5.00
C VAL A 465 -25.48 16.57 -5.46
N VAL A 466 -24.72 17.56 -5.90
CA VAL A 466 -25.25 18.84 -6.36
C VAL A 466 -26.20 18.66 -7.55
N PHE A 467 -25.80 17.82 -8.51
CA PHE A 467 -26.58 17.59 -9.74
C PHE A 467 -27.73 16.59 -9.55
N ALA A 468 -27.52 15.52 -8.78
CA ALA A 468 -28.49 14.43 -8.63
C ALA A 468 -29.42 14.57 -7.42
N PHE A 469 -29.01 15.34 -6.40
CA PHE A 469 -29.78 15.56 -5.18
C PHE A 469 -30.17 17.03 -4.98
N THR A 470 -29.21 17.94 -4.83
CA THR A 470 -29.44 19.34 -4.43
C THR A 470 -30.36 20.07 -5.41
N LYS A 471 -30.03 20.05 -6.72
CA LYS A 471 -30.87 20.69 -7.75
C LYS A 471 -32.26 20.05 -7.83
N PRO A 472 -32.41 18.71 -8.01
CA PRO A 472 -33.71 18.07 -8.08
C PRO A 472 -34.58 18.30 -6.85
N LEU A 473 -34.01 18.22 -5.64
CA LEU A 473 -34.74 18.45 -4.39
C LEU A 473 -35.21 19.90 -4.31
N THR A 474 -34.36 20.87 -4.65
CA THR A 474 -34.74 22.29 -4.68
C THR A 474 -35.84 22.56 -5.71
N THR A 475 -35.77 21.93 -6.90
CA THR A 475 -36.84 21.98 -7.93
C THR A 475 -38.15 21.37 -7.42
N PHE A 476 -38.09 20.30 -6.63
CA PHE A 476 -39.28 19.69 -6.03
C PHE A 476 -39.88 20.59 -4.94
N LEU A 477 -39.06 21.10 -4.01
CA LEU A 477 -39.51 21.97 -2.93
C LEU A 477 -40.10 23.28 -3.43
N ALA A 478 -39.58 23.86 -4.52
CA ALA A 478 -40.12 25.06 -5.16
C ALA A 478 -41.56 24.91 -5.68
N LYS A 479 -42.07 23.67 -5.81
CA LYS A 479 -43.46 23.40 -6.19
C LYS A 479 -44.40 23.37 -4.98
N LEU A 480 -43.89 23.14 -3.78
CA LEU A 480 -44.68 23.07 -2.55
C LEU A 480 -45.21 24.45 -2.17
N LYS A 481 -46.45 24.50 -1.68
CA LYS A 481 -47.14 25.75 -1.31
C LYS A 481 -46.30 26.59 -0.34
N PHE A 482 -45.69 25.97 0.66
CA PHE A 482 -44.85 26.63 1.68
C PHE A 482 -43.71 27.47 1.09
N PHE A 483 -43.01 26.95 0.08
CA PHE A 483 -41.92 27.66 -0.59
C PHE A 483 -42.44 28.61 -1.67
N SER A 484 -43.43 28.18 -2.46
CA SER A 484 -43.96 28.99 -3.55
C SER A 484 -44.75 30.23 -3.09
N SER A 485 -45.32 30.20 -1.89
CA SER A 485 -46.05 31.33 -1.31
C SER A 485 -45.13 32.37 -0.65
N GLY A 486 -43.81 32.16 -0.66
CA GLY A 486 -42.85 33.08 -0.07
C GLY A 486 -42.98 33.20 1.45
N HIS A 487 -43.19 32.09 2.16
CA HIS A 487 -43.25 32.09 3.63
C HIS A 487 -41.95 32.65 4.24
N SER A 488 -42.01 33.40 5.35
CA SER A 488 -40.83 34.05 5.96
C SER A 488 -39.74 33.05 6.37
N LEU A 489 -40.13 31.85 6.78
CA LEU A 489 -39.23 30.76 7.14
C LEU A 489 -38.69 29.96 5.93
N SER A 490 -39.15 30.25 4.70
CA SER A 490 -38.67 29.52 3.52
C SER A 490 -37.24 29.86 3.10
N GLY A 491 -36.71 31.01 3.57
CA GLY A 491 -35.39 31.53 3.16
C GLY A 491 -35.42 32.29 1.82
N VAL A 492 -36.54 32.25 1.09
CA VAL A 492 -36.72 32.85 -0.24
C VAL A 492 -37.92 33.80 -0.32
N SER A 493 -38.35 34.38 0.81
CA SER A 493 -39.47 35.33 0.78
C SER A 493 -39.06 36.63 0.09
N PRO A 494 -39.80 37.13 -0.92
CA PRO A 494 -39.46 38.40 -1.58
C PRO A 494 -39.35 39.58 -0.60
N LYS A 495 -40.21 39.59 0.43
CA LYS A 495 -40.20 40.60 1.51
C LYS A 495 -38.92 40.56 2.35
N SER A 496 -38.43 39.38 2.73
CA SER A 496 -37.18 39.26 3.50
C SER A 496 -35.93 39.48 2.67
N LEU A 497 -36.03 39.35 1.34
CA LEU A 497 -34.90 39.51 0.42
C LEU A 497 -34.75 40.94 -0.10
N GLY A 498 -35.68 41.84 0.21
CA GLY A 498 -35.66 43.23 -0.24
C GLY A 498 -36.04 43.41 -1.70
N ALA A 499 -36.88 42.52 -2.25
CA ALA A 499 -37.32 42.63 -3.64
C ALA A 499 -38.01 43.98 -3.88
N LEU A 500 -37.56 44.72 -4.90
CA LEU A 500 -38.12 46.02 -5.27
C LEU A 500 -39.58 45.83 -5.68
N SER A 501 -40.50 46.42 -4.93
CA SER A 501 -41.90 46.52 -5.34
C SER A 501 -41.95 47.39 -6.59
N HIS A 502 -42.08 46.81 -7.78
CA HIS A 502 -42.60 47.52 -8.95
C HIS A 502 -44.09 47.80 -8.72
N ALA A 503 -44.39 48.68 -7.78
CA ALA A 503 -45.64 49.42 -7.73
C ALA A 503 -45.36 50.78 -8.36
N THR A 504 -46.32 51.26 -9.17
CA THR A 504 -46.34 52.55 -9.89
C THR A 504 -45.41 52.70 -11.10
N LYS A 505 -45.85 52.14 -12.23
CA LYS A 505 -45.60 52.73 -13.55
C LYS A 505 -46.82 52.57 -14.45
N GLU A 506 -47.95 53.11 -14.00
CA GLU A 506 -49.10 53.47 -14.82
C GLU A 506 -49.78 54.65 -14.14
N ALA A 507 -49.43 55.84 -14.62
CA ALA A 507 -50.18 57.09 -14.55
C ALA A 507 -49.87 57.85 -15.84
#